data_AF-A0A957NGC3-F1
#
_entry.id   AF-A0A957NGC3-F1
#
_cell.length_a   1.000
_cell.length_b   1.000
_cell.length_c   1.000
_cell.angle_alpha   90.00
_cell.angle_beta   90.00
_cell.angle_gamma   90.00
#
_symmetry.space_group_name_H-M   'P 1'
#
loop_
_entity.id
_entity.type
_entity.pdbx_description
1 polymer ?
#
loop_
_entity_poly.entity_id
_entity_poly.type
_entity_poly.pdbx_seq_one_letter_code
_entity_poly.pdbx_strand_id
1 'polypeptide(L)'
;MKGNSGLRHFLLALLTVATIAYLVPVAAWLLARAWQGEQWPLVGMMNAAGLLWFVPLLFLLPAALLLRAKVQSLLLVLLLVVAFFLFPAELRPTFALPPQGVPLRIFNYNALVSNSDSSAVVALIQAQQPDLIAIQELSPEMADGLNLVIGNDYPYQLLAPWGDPRGIGLWSRYPFKELGQLDLEMWENWAQFVDVEVNGQTVTVVNAHLWPIGTLNRADFARGLARQHEQARQLRAWLQQQTGPTVIAGDFNASPTNETYLIVREAAQDAWQGKLGAGFTFPGRPVRFVDFPVIRIDYFFYRGAIAPRQIEVLPDSAGSDHFPLVGEFVITE
;
A
#
# COMPACT_ATOMS: atom_id res chain seq x y z
N MET A 1 1.51 -55.54 7.56
CA MET A 1 1.14 -54.31 6.80
C MET A 1 -0.32 -53.87 7.01
N LYS A 2 -0.83 -53.79 8.25
CA LYS A 2 -2.21 -53.32 8.55
C LYS A 2 -2.29 -51.92 9.18
N GLY A 3 -1.15 -51.31 9.54
CA GLY A 3 -1.12 -50.00 10.21
C GLY A 3 -1.31 -48.77 9.31
N ASN A 4 -1.12 -48.91 7.99
CA ASN A 4 -1.08 -47.77 7.07
C ASN A 4 -2.47 -47.29 6.61
N SER A 5 -3.50 -48.15 6.69
CA SER A 5 -4.86 -47.76 6.30
C SER A 5 -5.51 -46.88 7.35
N GLY A 6 -5.40 -47.21 8.64
CA GLY A 6 -6.01 -46.42 9.73
C GLY A 6 -5.50 -44.99 9.79
N LEU A 7 -4.17 -44.80 9.71
CA LEU A 7 -3.55 -43.47 9.67
C LEU A 7 -4.02 -42.66 8.47
N ARG A 8 -4.09 -43.27 7.27
CA ARG A 8 -4.55 -42.56 6.07
C ARG A 8 -6.01 -42.09 6.18
N HIS A 9 -6.91 -42.91 6.72
CA HIS A 9 -8.31 -42.52 6.91
C HIS A 9 -8.42 -41.37 7.93
N PHE A 10 -7.65 -41.44 9.02
CA PHE A 10 -7.58 -40.36 10.00
C PHE A 10 -7.09 -39.05 9.38
N LEU A 11 -6.00 -39.08 8.60
CA LEU A 11 -5.46 -37.89 7.92
C LEU A 11 -6.44 -37.31 6.89
N LEU A 12 -7.17 -38.15 6.16
CA LEU A 12 -8.20 -37.70 5.21
C LEU A 12 -9.40 -37.05 5.92
N ALA A 13 -9.83 -37.59 7.06
CA ALA A 13 -10.88 -36.99 7.88
C ALA A 13 -10.43 -35.62 8.41
N LEU A 14 -9.21 -35.52 8.94
CA LEU A 14 -8.63 -34.27 9.42
C LEU A 14 -8.52 -33.23 8.29
N LEU A 15 -8.01 -33.63 7.12
CA LEU A 15 -7.94 -32.75 5.94
C LEU A 15 -9.32 -32.26 5.53
N THR A 16 -10.34 -33.12 5.58
CA THR A 16 -11.72 -32.75 5.22
C THR A 16 -12.28 -31.70 6.17
N VAL A 17 -12.12 -31.89 7.48
CA VAL A 17 -12.53 -30.92 8.49
C VAL A 17 -11.80 -29.59 8.30
N ALA A 18 -10.47 -29.62 8.12
CA ALA A 18 -9.68 -28.42 7.89
C ALA A 18 -10.08 -27.69 6.60
N THR A 19 -10.35 -28.43 5.51
CA THR A 19 -10.79 -27.86 4.24
C THR A 19 -12.16 -27.20 4.39
N ILE A 20 -13.12 -27.81 5.09
CA ILE A 20 -14.44 -27.21 5.32
C ILE A 20 -14.32 -25.96 6.20
N ALA A 21 -13.58 -26.05 7.30
CA ALA A 21 -13.34 -24.94 8.21
C ALA A 21 -12.65 -23.76 7.52
N TYR A 22 -11.89 -24.02 6.47
CA TYR A 22 -11.25 -23.01 5.64
C TYR A 22 -12.16 -22.42 4.55
N LEU A 23 -12.79 -23.29 3.75
CA LEU A 23 -13.59 -22.86 2.60
C LEU A 23 -14.87 -22.12 3.00
N VAL A 24 -15.51 -22.48 4.11
CA VAL A 24 -16.77 -21.87 4.51
C VAL A 24 -16.61 -20.37 4.85
N PRO A 25 -15.66 -19.94 5.71
CA PRO A 25 -15.42 -18.52 5.96
C PRO A 25 -14.98 -17.75 4.71
N VAL A 26 -14.11 -18.34 3.88
CA VAL A 26 -13.64 -17.69 2.64
C VAL A 26 -14.80 -17.51 1.66
N ALA A 27 -15.64 -18.52 1.47
CA ALA A 27 -16.83 -18.41 0.63
C ALA A 27 -17.81 -17.37 1.17
N ALA A 28 -18.03 -17.34 2.50
CA ALA A 28 -18.90 -16.34 3.12
C ALA A 28 -18.38 -14.91 2.91
N TRP A 29 -17.07 -14.70 3.03
CA TRP A 29 -16.42 -13.42 2.73
C TRP A 29 -16.58 -13.02 1.27
N LEU A 30 -16.27 -13.92 0.33
CA LEU A 30 -16.39 -13.66 -1.11
C LEU A 30 -17.84 -13.33 -1.51
N LEU A 31 -18.82 -14.03 -0.95
CA LEU A 31 -20.25 -13.75 -1.17
C LEU A 31 -20.67 -12.40 -0.56
N ALA A 32 -20.23 -12.10 0.66
CA ALA A 32 -20.51 -10.82 1.31
C ALA A 32 -19.91 -9.64 0.51
N ARG A 33 -18.67 -9.80 0.03
CA ARG A 33 -18.00 -8.85 -0.85
C ARG A 33 -18.75 -8.67 -2.17
N ALA A 34 -19.20 -9.74 -2.80
CA ALA A 34 -19.95 -9.66 -4.06
C ALA A 34 -21.34 -9.01 -3.90
N TRP A 35 -21.97 -9.16 -2.73
CA TRP A 35 -23.32 -8.65 -2.49
C TRP A 35 -23.36 -7.17 -2.07
N GLN A 36 -22.50 -6.75 -1.13
CA GLN A 36 -22.56 -5.40 -0.53
C GLN A 36 -21.25 -4.62 -0.62
N GLY A 37 -20.23 -5.18 -1.27
CA GLY A 37 -18.92 -4.53 -1.38
C GLY A 37 -18.33 -4.21 -0.01
N GLU A 38 -17.75 -3.03 0.12
CA GLU A 38 -17.01 -2.61 1.32
C GLU A 38 -17.90 -1.94 2.36
N GLN A 39 -19.19 -1.76 2.09
CA GLN A 39 -20.12 -1.01 2.95
C GLN A 39 -20.31 -1.67 4.34
N TRP A 40 -19.96 -2.94 4.47
CA TRP A 40 -19.97 -3.66 5.74
C TRP A 40 -18.58 -3.60 6.40
N PRO A 41 -18.45 -3.07 7.64
CA PRO A 41 -17.16 -2.89 8.29
C PRO A 41 -16.31 -4.17 8.34
N LEU A 42 -16.95 -5.31 8.61
CA LEU A 42 -16.28 -6.60 8.64
C LEU A 42 -15.71 -6.98 7.26
N VAL A 43 -16.44 -6.73 6.16
CA VAL A 43 -15.97 -7.03 4.81
C VAL A 43 -14.79 -6.13 4.45
N GLY A 44 -14.87 -4.82 4.76
CA GLY A 44 -13.77 -3.88 4.53
C GLY A 44 -12.49 -4.30 5.27
N MET A 45 -12.60 -4.70 6.55
CA MET A 45 -11.45 -5.24 7.29
C MET A 45 -10.89 -6.54 6.69
N MET A 46 -11.77 -7.43 6.24
CA MET A 46 -11.34 -8.68 5.60
C MET A 46 -10.65 -8.43 4.25
N ASN A 47 -11.10 -7.43 3.50
CA ASN A 47 -10.46 -6.99 2.25
C ASN A 47 -9.05 -6.45 2.50
N ALA A 48 -8.86 -5.66 3.56
CA ALA A 48 -7.55 -5.11 3.92
C ALA A 48 -6.47 -6.22 4.03
N ALA A 49 -6.81 -7.33 4.69
CA ALA A 49 -5.95 -8.50 4.82
C ALA A 49 -6.26 -9.62 3.80
N GLY A 50 -6.84 -9.27 2.65
CA GLY A 50 -7.41 -10.20 1.67
C GLY A 50 -6.48 -11.34 1.27
N LEU A 51 -5.20 -11.03 1.07
CA LEU A 51 -4.20 -12.02 0.64
C LEU A 51 -3.93 -13.09 1.71
N LEU A 52 -4.04 -12.73 3.00
CA LEU A 52 -3.78 -13.65 4.11
C LEU A 52 -4.82 -14.77 4.20
N TRP A 53 -6.03 -14.53 3.70
CA TRP A 53 -7.08 -15.56 3.56
C TRP A 53 -6.66 -16.70 2.64
N PHE A 54 -5.58 -16.57 1.87
CA PHE A 54 -5.07 -17.60 0.97
C PHE A 54 -3.83 -18.33 1.50
N VAL A 55 -3.27 -17.93 2.65
CA VAL A 55 -2.12 -18.60 3.29
C VAL A 55 -2.40 -20.09 3.59
N PRO A 56 -3.60 -20.51 4.06
CA PRO A 56 -3.87 -21.93 4.29
C PRO A 56 -3.72 -22.81 3.04
N LEU A 57 -3.81 -22.25 1.81
CA LEU A 57 -3.57 -23.01 0.57
C LEU A 57 -2.15 -23.59 0.52
N LEU A 58 -1.16 -22.89 1.09
CA LEU A 58 0.24 -23.34 1.11
C LEU A 58 0.42 -24.68 1.85
N PHE A 59 -0.50 -25.02 2.74
CA PHE A 59 -0.45 -26.26 3.54
C PHE A 59 -1.50 -27.28 3.09
N LEU A 60 -2.75 -26.83 2.88
CA LEU A 60 -3.87 -27.71 2.57
C LEU A 60 -3.79 -28.30 1.16
N LEU A 61 -3.34 -27.52 0.17
CA LEU A 61 -3.26 -28.00 -1.22
C LEU A 61 -2.20 -29.12 -1.37
N PRO A 62 -0.95 -28.95 -0.90
CA PRO A 62 0.02 -30.04 -0.91
C PRO A 62 -0.45 -31.27 -0.13
N ALA A 63 -1.05 -31.10 1.05
CA ALA A 63 -1.59 -32.20 1.83
C ALA A 63 -2.69 -32.98 1.07
N ALA A 64 -3.61 -32.26 0.41
CA ALA A 64 -4.64 -32.88 -0.41
C ALA A 64 -4.08 -33.67 -1.59
N LEU A 65 -3.07 -33.12 -2.28
CA LEU A 65 -2.39 -33.80 -3.38
C LEU A 65 -1.64 -35.05 -2.92
N LEU A 66 -0.90 -34.97 -1.80
CA LEU A 66 -0.16 -36.09 -1.21
C LEU A 66 -1.09 -37.23 -0.77
N LEU A 67 -2.24 -36.90 -0.17
CA LEU A 67 -3.24 -37.87 0.27
C LEU A 67 -4.14 -38.39 -0.88
N ARG A 68 -4.00 -37.82 -2.09
CA ARG A 68 -4.81 -38.09 -3.30
C ARG A 68 -6.29 -37.79 -3.08
N ALA A 69 -6.59 -36.75 -2.32
CA ALA A 69 -7.92 -36.31 -1.95
C ALA A 69 -8.54 -35.46 -3.08
N LYS A 70 -9.04 -36.11 -4.14
CA LYS A 70 -9.41 -35.47 -5.42
C LYS A 70 -10.39 -34.29 -5.28
N VAL A 71 -11.41 -34.43 -4.43
CA VAL A 71 -12.43 -33.37 -4.23
C VAL A 71 -11.81 -32.15 -3.56
N GLN A 72 -11.06 -32.36 -2.48
CA GLN A 72 -10.36 -31.30 -1.75
C GLN A 72 -9.33 -30.61 -2.66
N SER A 73 -8.57 -31.38 -3.44
CA SER A 73 -7.64 -30.82 -4.43
C SER A 73 -8.35 -29.93 -5.45
N LEU A 74 -9.47 -30.37 -6.01
CA LEU A 74 -10.25 -29.56 -6.96
C LEU A 74 -10.73 -28.24 -6.33
N LEU A 75 -11.30 -28.30 -5.13
CA LEU A 75 -11.81 -27.11 -4.43
C LEU A 75 -10.69 -26.12 -4.08
N LEU A 76 -9.54 -26.61 -3.60
CA LEU A 76 -8.40 -25.78 -3.24
C LEU A 76 -7.72 -25.19 -4.49
N VAL A 77 -7.67 -25.92 -5.61
CA VAL A 77 -7.20 -25.38 -6.90
C VAL A 77 -8.14 -24.29 -7.41
N LEU A 78 -9.46 -24.49 -7.34
CA LEU A 78 -10.42 -23.45 -7.72
C LEU A 78 -10.24 -22.19 -6.87
N LEU A 79 -10.01 -22.35 -5.55
CA LEU A 79 -9.74 -21.21 -4.69
C LEU A 79 -8.41 -20.52 -5.01
N LEU A 80 -7.37 -21.28 -5.37
CA LEU A 80 -6.11 -20.72 -5.86
C LEU A 80 -6.31 -19.89 -7.14
N VAL A 81 -7.15 -20.37 -8.07
CA VAL A 81 -7.52 -19.62 -9.27
C VAL A 81 -8.25 -18.33 -8.89
N VAL A 82 -9.20 -18.37 -7.95
CA VAL A 82 -9.85 -17.15 -7.43
C VAL A 82 -8.81 -16.17 -6.87
N ALA A 83 -7.85 -16.64 -6.05
CA ALA A 83 -6.76 -15.81 -5.54
C ALA A 83 -5.99 -15.12 -6.68
N PHE A 84 -5.60 -15.89 -7.70
CA PHE A 84 -4.84 -15.41 -8.85
C PHE A 84 -5.55 -14.30 -9.65
N PHE A 85 -6.88 -14.25 -9.61
CA PHE A 85 -7.67 -13.18 -10.23
C PHE A 85 -7.98 -12.01 -9.29
N LEU A 86 -8.06 -12.25 -7.98
CA LEU A 86 -8.30 -11.19 -6.99
C LEU A 86 -7.03 -10.39 -6.65
N PHE A 87 -5.84 -10.99 -6.75
CA PHE A 87 -4.56 -10.38 -6.40
C PHE A 87 -3.60 -10.35 -7.60
N PRO A 88 -3.98 -9.71 -8.72
CA PRO A 88 -3.15 -9.71 -9.92
C PRO A 88 -1.83 -8.97 -9.72
N ALA A 89 -1.77 -7.98 -8.82
CA ALA A 89 -0.54 -7.24 -8.57
C ALA A 89 0.51 -8.07 -7.82
N GLU A 90 0.07 -8.92 -6.91
CA GLU A 90 0.92 -9.74 -6.03
C GLU A 90 1.24 -11.12 -6.61
N LEU A 91 0.32 -11.71 -7.39
CA LEU A 91 0.43 -13.10 -7.86
C LEU A 91 0.81 -13.23 -9.34
N ARG A 92 0.97 -12.12 -10.07
CA ARG A 92 1.38 -12.11 -11.49
C ARG A 92 2.68 -11.34 -11.66
N PRO A 93 3.82 -11.89 -11.21
CA PRO A 93 5.10 -11.22 -11.37
C PRO A 93 5.38 -10.98 -12.85
N THR A 94 5.80 -9.76 -13.18
CA THR A 94 6.27 -9.39 -14.50
C THR A 94 7.79 -9.29 -14.46
N PHE A 95 8.44 -10.02 -15.37
CA PHE A 95 9.89 -9.97 -15.52
C PHE A 95 10.21 -9.02 -16.69
N ALA A 96 10.18 -7.72 -16.40
CA ALA A 96 10.60 -6.68 -17.35
C ALA A 96 12.03 -6.23 -17.03
N LEU A 97 12.79 -5.85 -18.07
CA LEU A 97 14.07 -5.17 -17.85
C LEU A 97 13.80 -3.80 -17.20
N PRO A 98 14.57 -3.41 -16.17
CA PRO A 98 14.41 -2.09 -15.58
C PRO A 98 14.62 -0.98 -16.62
N PRO A 99 13.81 0.09 -16.60
CA PRO A 99 14.00 1.24 -17.47
C PRO A 99 15.40 1.85 -17.28
N GLN A 100 15.98 2.31 -18.39
CA GLN A 100 17.31 2.93 -18.43
C GLN A 100 17.19 4.45 -18.38
N GLY A 101 18.11 5.10 -17.65
CA GLY A 101 18.12 6.55 -17.44
C GLY A 101 18.58 6.89 -16.03
N VAL A 102 18.70 8.19 -15.76
CA VAL A 102 19.04 8.70 -14.42
C VAL A 102 17.78 8.64 -13.55
N PRO A 103 17.79 7.86 -12.45
CA PRO A 103 16.62 7.72 -11.61
C PRO A 103 16.37 8.96 -10.76
N LEU A 104 15.09 9.32 -10.62
CA LEU A 104 14.56 10.17 -9.58
C LEU A 104 14.23 9.30 -8.37
N ARG A 105 14.91 9.52 -7.24
CA ARG A 105 14.67 8.75 -6.02
C ARG A 105 13.72 9.48 -5.08
N ILE A 106 12.64 8.82 -4.67
CA ILE A 106 11.61 9.39 -3.80
C ILE A 106 11.48 8.53 -2.55
N PHE A 107 11.49 9.17 -1.38
CA PHE A 107 11.21 8.57 -0.08
C PHE A 107 9.77 8.89 0.32
N ASN A 108 8.97 7.89 0.69
CA ASN A 108 7.58 8.03 1.08
C ASN A 108 7.34 7.38 2.45
N TYR A 109 6.72 8.10 3.39
CA TYR A 109 6.57 7.60 4.74
C TYR A 109 5.44 8.30 5.52
N ASN A 110 4.48 7.52 6.01
CA ASN A 110 3.59 7.95 7.08
C ASN A 110 4.37 7.91 8.41
N ALA A 111 4.67 9.09 8.95
CA ALA A 111 5.54 9.24 10.12
C ALA A 111 4.88 8.89 11.45
N LEU A 112 3.55 8.69 11.47
CA LEU A 112 2.70 8.59 12.67
C LEU A 112 2.73 9.88 13.50
N VAL A 113 1.60 10.56 13.70
CA VAL A 113 1.54 11.88 14.39
C VAL A 113 2.23 11.85 15.77
N SER A 114 2.08 10.73 16.48
CA SER A 114 2.62 10.54 17.83
C SER A 114 4.11 10.16 17.88
N ASN A 115 4.76 9.98 16.73
CA ASN A 115 6.17 9.68 16.65
C ASN A 115 6.99 10.96 16.84
N SER A 116 7.83 10.98 17.88
CA SER A 116 8.75 12.08 18.17
C SER A 116 10.22 11.73 17.86
N ASP A 117 10.50 10.53 17.36
CA ASP A 117 11.87 10.12 17.01
C ASP A 117 12.26 10.57 15.59
N SER A 118 12.45 11.88 15.44
CA SER A 118 12.94 12.45 14.18
C SER A 118 14.34 11.94 13.81
N SER A 119 15.14 11.51 14.79
CA SER A 119 16.51 11.04 14.57
C SER A 119 16.55 9.72 13.79
N ALA A 120 15.63 8.80 14.09
CA ALA A 120 15.49 7.55 13.34
C ALA A 120 15.06 7.82 11.89
N VAL A 121 14.13 8.74 11.68
CA VAL A 121 13.65 9.11 10.33
C VAL A 121 14.77 9.79 9.52
N VAL A 122 15.52 10.70 10.13
CA VAL A 122 16.71 11.32 9.52
C VAL A 122 17.74 10.26 9.13
N ALA A 123 18.01 9.28 9.99
CA ALA A 123 18.97 8.23 9.69
C ALA A 123 18.57 7.42 8.45
N LEU A 124 17.27 7.10 8.30
CA LEU A 124 16.76 6.46 7.09
C LEU A 124 16.92 7.38 5.86
N ILE A 125 16.54 8.65 5.95
CA ILE A 125 16.68 9.60 4.84
C ILE A 125 18.15 9.74 4.41
N GLN A 126 19.08 9.86 5.34
CA GLN A 126 20.51 9.97 5.05
C GLN A 126 21.08 8.69 4.44
N ALA A 127 20.63 7.51 4.89
CA ALA A 127 21.05 6.23 4.33
C ALA A 127 20.52 6.03 2.89
N GLN A 128 19.30 6.50 2.63
CA GLN A 128 18.65 6.35 1.32
C GLN A 128 19.04 7.47 0.35
N GLN A 129 19.46 8.64 0.82
CA GLN A 129 19.80 9.80 -0.01
C GLN A 129 18.78 10.09 -1.14
N PRO A 130 17.47 10.20 -0.83
CA PRO A 130 16.46 10.47 -1.85
C PRO A 130 16.67 11.86 -2.47
N ASP A 131 16.07 12.11 -3.62
CA ASP A 131 16.00 13.44 -4.23
C ASP A 131 14.78 14.23 -3.75
N LEU A 132 13.65 13.52 -3.52
CA LEU A 132 12.44 14.06 -2.90
C LEU A 132 11.97 13.19 -1.74
N ILE A 133 11.37 13.83 -0.75
CA ILE A 133 10.85 13.20 0.46
C ILE A 133 9.39 13.62 0.61
N ALA A 134 8.48 12.65 0.69
CA ALA A 134 7.06 12.82 0.96
C ALA A 134 6.74 12.20 2.32
N ILE A 135 6.26 13.02 3.26
CA ILE A 135 5.89 12.58 4.60
C ILE A 135 4.40 12.82 4.83
N GLN A 136 3.71 11.83 5.39
CA GLN A 136 2.33 11.92 5.90
C GLN A 136 2.34 11.85 7.44
N GLU A 137 1.23 12.25 8.07
CA GLU A 137 1.11 12.41 9.53
C GLU A 137 2.24 13.26 10.16
N LEU A 138 2.69 14.27 9.42
CA LEU A 138 3.78 15.14 9.81
C LEU A 138 3.38 16.04 10.99
N SER A 139 3.82 15.70 12.19
CA SER A 139 3.68 16.58 13.35
C SER A 139 4.62 17.79 13.28
N PRO A 140 4.30 18.92 13.94
CA PRO A 140 5.22 20.06 14.03
C PRO A 140 6.58 19.69 14.61
N GLU A 141 6.60 18.85 15.65
CA GLU A 141 7.84 18.37 16.28
C GLU A 141 8.70 17.54 15.31
N MET A 142 8.08 16.62 14.55
CA MET A 142 8.77 15.86 13.51
C MET A 142 9.32 16.79 12.42
N ALA A 143 8.52 17.76 11.95
CA ALA A 143 8.95 18.71 10.92
C ALA A 143 10.16 19.53 11.35
N ASP A 144 10.15 20.07 12.57
CA ASP A 144 11.27 20.84 13.14
C ASP A 144 12.52 19.96 13.28
N GLY A 145 12.34 18.72 13.79
CA GLY A 145 13.43 17.77 13.96
C GLY A 145 14.09 17.34 12.65
N LEU A 146 13.30 17.08 11.61
CA LEU A 146 13.82 16.80 10.26
C LEU A 146 14.56 18.02 9.70
N ASN A 147 13.92 19.19 9.70
CA ASN A 147 14.47 20.42 9.12
C ASN A 147 15.79 20.85 9.75
N LEU A 148 15.96 20.63 11.05
CA LEU A 148 17.19 20.94 11.76
C LEU A 148 18.41 20.22 11.16
N VAL A 149 18.23 19.00 10.64
CA VAL A 149 19.33 18.17 10.15
C VAL A 149 19.41 18.15 8.62
N ILE A 150 18.28 17.93 7.94
CA ILE A 150 18.26 17.73 6.48
C ILE A 150 17.88 19.00 5.69
N GLY A 151 17.46 20.08 6.36
CA GLY A 151 16.92 21.27 5.68
C GLY A 151 17.91 21.94 4.71
N ASN A 152 19.21 21.86 4.98
CA ASN A 152 20.25 22.38 4.08
C ASN A 152 20.45 21.49 2.83
N ASP A 153 20.30 20.18 2.96
CA ASP A 153 20.44 19.23 1.85
C ASP A 153 19.18 19.21 0.97
N TYR A 154 18.03 19.56 1.56
CA TYR A 154 16.73 19.65 0.89
C TYR A 154 16.10 21.04 1.10
N PRO A 155 16.64 22.08 0.42
CA PRO A 155 16.27 23.47 0.67
C PRO A 155 14.89 23.85 0.11
N TYR A 156 14.32 23.03 -0.79
CA TYR A 156 13.00 23.30 -1.38
C TYR A 156 11.94 22.50 -0.65
N GLN A 157 11.02 23.21 0.00
CA GLN A 157 10.10 22.61 0.98
C GLN A 157 8.69 23.14 0.82
N LEU A 158 7.71 22.24 0.94
CA LEU A 158 6.29 22.56 1.04
C LEU A 158 5.76 21.80 2.25
N LEU A 159 5.69 22.48 3.40
CA LEU A 159 5.37 21.86 4.68
C LEU A 159 4.03 22.38 5.19
N ALA A 160 3.16 21.46 5.57
CA ALA A 160 1.91 21.74 6.26
C ALA A 160 1.78 20.79 7.46
N PRO A 161 2.66 20.92 8.48
CA PRO A 161 2.60 20.06 9.64
C PRO A 161 1.33 20.33 10.45
N TRP A 162 0.81 19.30 11.11
CA TRP A 162 -0.41 19.41 11.91
C TRP A 162 -0.38 18.48 13.12
N GLY A 163 -1.11 18.82 14.17
CA GLY A 163 -1.20 18.03 15.40
C GLY A 163 -2.11 16.79 15.31
N ASP A 164 -2.56 16.44 14.11
CA ASP A 164 -3.42 15.29 13.81
C ASP A 164 -3.03 14.70 12.43
N PRO A 165 -3.66 13.61 11.97
CA PRO A 165 -3.23 12.88 10.76
C PRO A 165 -3.20 13.68 9.45
N ARG A 166 -3.70 14.93 9.45
CA ARG A 166 -3.62 15.88 8.31
C ARG A 166 -2.25 16.48 8.08
N GLY A 167 -1.26 16.25 8.95
CA GLY A 167 0.08 16.77 8.72
C GLY A 167 0.71 16.16 7.47
N ILE A 168 1.21 16.98 6.53
CA ILE A 168 1.94 16.50 5.35
C ILE A 168 3.12 17.42 5.01
N GLY A 169 4.14 16.88 4.37
CA GLY A 169 5.26 17.69 3.89
C GLY A 169 6.03 17.08 2.73
N LEU A 170 6.57 17.96 1.89
CA LEU A 170 7.46 17.65 0.79
C LEU A 170 8.80 18.39 0.98
N TRP A 171 9.90 17.66 0.79
CA TRP A 171 11.26 18.20 0.70
C TRP A 171 11.89 17.76 -0.62
N SER A 172 12.74 18.62 -1.19
CA SER A 172 13.37 18.36 -2.49
C SER A 172 14.75 18.98 -2.58
N ARG A 173 15.64 18.30 -3.30
CA ARG A 173 16.92 18.84 -3.79
C ARG A 173 16.74 19.74 -5.01
N TYR A 174 15.64 19.57 -5.74
CA TYR A 174 15.32 20.33 -6.94
C TYR A 174 14.36 21.49 -6.63
N PRO A 175 14.53 22.67 -7.27
CA PRO A 175 13.60 23.78 -7.14
C PRO A 175 12.19 23.41 -7.60
N PHE A 176 11.18 23.87 -6.85
CA PHE A 176 9.78 23.76 -7.28
C PHE A 176 9.47 24.80 -8.34
N LYS A 177 8.97 24.35 -9.49
CA LYS A 177 8.48 25.21 -10.58
C LYS A 177 7.05 25.66 -10.34
N GLU A 178 6.23 24.71 -9.91
CA GLU A 178 4.86 24.88 -9.48
C GLU A 178 4.66 24.06 -8.21
N LEU A 179 3.79 24.53 -7.32
CA LEU A 179 3.49 23.85 -6.07
C LEU A 179 2.10 24.25 -5.60
N GLY A 180 1.42 23.35 -4.90
CA GLY A 180 0.11 23.64 -4.36
C GLY A 180 -0.42 22.54 -3.45
N GLN A 181 -1.43 22.90 -2.67
CA GLN A 181 -2.33 21.94 -2.06
C GLN A 181 -3.36 21.51 -3.10
N LEU A 182 -3.75 20.24 -3.07
CA LEU A 182 -4.87 19.75 -3.88
C LEU A 182 -6.17 20.20 -3.22
N ASP A 183 -6.65 21.40 -3.54
CA ASP A 183 -7.92 21.94 -3.04
C ASP A 183 -9.10 21.24 -3.73
N LEU A 184 -9.47 20.09 -3.19
CA LEU A 184 -10.50 19.20 -3.70
C LEU A 184 -11.70 19.19 -2.72
N GLU A 185 -12.09 20.34 -2.18
CA GLU A 185 -13.29 20.58 -1.32
C GLU A 185 -13.34 19.83 0.04
N MET A 186 -12.58 18.75 0.23
CA MET A 186 -12.46 17.97 1.48
C MET A 186 -11.00 17.77 1.93
N TRP A 187 -10.07 18.57 1.41
CA TRP A 187 -8.63 18.34 1.47
C TRP A 187 -7.88 19.41 2.27
N GLU A 188 -8.32 19.70 3.50
CA GLU A 188 -7.49 20.47 4.43
C GLU A 188 -6.21 19.69 4.77
N ASN A 189 -5.14 19.88 3.98
CA ASN A 189 -3.82 19.25 4.11
C ASN A 189 -3.76 17.73 3.88
N TRP A 190 -4.62 17.18 3.02
CA TRP A 190 -4.57 15.74 2.72
C TRP A 190 -3.72 15.39 1.49
N ALA A 191 -3.40 16.35 0.63
CA ALA A 191 -2.44 16.15 -0.45
C ALA A 191 -1.85 17.45 -1.00
N GLN A 192 -0.60 17.33 -1.43
CA GLN A 192 0.19 18.39 -2.07
C GLN A 192 0.75 17.88 -3.38
N PHE A 193 1.05 18.80 -4.29
CA PHE A 193 1.87 18.52 -5.45
C PHE A 193 2.99 19.54 -5.60
N VAL A 194 4.08 19.10 -6.21
CA VAL A 194 5.18 19.94 -6.67
C VAL A 194 5.63 19.49 -8.05
N ASP A 195 5.98 20.44 -8.89
CA ASP A 195 6.65 20.21 -10.15
C ASP A 195 8.15 20.45 -9.98
N VAL A 196 8.95 19.43 -10.29
CA VAL A 196 10.41 19.49 -10.25
C VAL A 196 11.01 19.23 -11.62
N GLU A 197 12.12 19.90 -11.92
CA GLU A 197 12.85 19.67 -13.16
C GLU A 197 13.93 18.60 -12.95
N VAL A 198 13.76 17.46 -13.61
CA VAL A 198 14.66 16.31 -13.55
C VAL A 198 15.17 16.01 -14.95
N ASN A 199 16.48 16.15 -15.17
CA ASN A 199 17.11 15.96 -16.48
C ASN A 199 16.46 16.79 -17.61
N GLY A 200 16.06 18.03 -17.31
CA GLY A 200 15.44 18.93 -18.29
C GLY A 200 13.97 18.63 -18.62
N GLN A 201 13.32 17.73 -17.88
CA GLN A 201 11.89 17.46 -17.97
C GLN A 201 11.19 17.76 -16.66
N THR A 202 9.97 18.28 -16.73
CA THR A 202 9.13 18.49 -15.56
C THR A 202 8.50 17.17 -15.13
N VAL A 203 8.69 16.80 -13.87
CA VAL A 203 8.02 15.69 -13.21
C VAL A 203 7.15 16.24 -12.08
N THR A 204 5.87 15.89 -12.10
CA THR A 204 4.95 16.21 -11.02
C THR A 204 5.04 15.14 -9.93
N VAL A 205 5.30 15.55 -8.69
CA VAL A 205 5.31 14.66 -7.53
C VAL A 205 4.19 15.05 -6.59
N VAL A 206 3.33 14.08 -6.28
CA VAL A 206 2.18 14.25 -5.38
C VAL A 206 2.47 13.51 -4.07
N ASN A 207 2.29 14.20 -2.95
CA ASN A 207 2.20 13.59 -1.62
C ASN A 207 0.73 13.52 -1.23
N ALA A 208 0.18 12.33 -0.98
CA ALA A 208 -1.22 12.15 -0.59
C ALA A 208 -1.37 11.28 0.66
N HIS A 209 -2.33 11.65 1.51
CA HIS A 209 -2.79 10.86 2.64
C HIS A 209 -4.32 10.76 2.54
N LEU A 210 -4.86 9.57 2.30
CA LEU A 210 -6.31 9.40 2.22
C LEU A 210 -6.88 9.02 3.58
N TRP A 211 -8.15 9.37 3.77
CA TRP A 211 -8.87 9.24 5.04
C TRP A 211 -8.77 7.83 5.62
N PRO A 212 -8.40 7.67 6.91
CA PRO A 212 -8.29 6.36 7.54
C PRO A 212 -9.66 5.75 7.89
N ILE A 213 -9.75 4.42 7.81
CA ILE A 213 -10.96 3.66 8.15
C ILE A 213 -10.65 2.68 9.30
N GLY A 214 -10.63 3.20 10.52
CA GLY A 214 -10.17 2.47 11.72
C GLY A 214 -11.26 1.98 12.69
N THR A 215 -12.55 2.02 12.32
CA THR A 215 -13.66 1.81 13.27
C THR A 215 -14.62 0.69 12.85
N LEU A 216 -15.12 -0.06 13.84
CA LEU A 216 -16.17 -1.07 13.67
C LEU A 216 -17.59 -0.50 13.84
N ASN A 217 -17.71 0.75 14.30
CA ASN A 217 -19.01 1.41 14.36
C ASN A 217 -19.52 1.59 12.93
N ARG A 218 -20.68 1.00 12.60
CA ARG A 218 -21.22 1.00 11.24
C ARG A 218 -21.38 2.40 10.66
N ALA A 219 -21.89 3.35 11.44
CA ALA A 219 -22.14 4.70 10.96
C ALA A 219 -20.83 5.45 10.72
N ASP A 220 -19.86 5.32 11.63
CA ASP A 220 -18.56 6.00 11.50
C ASP A 220 -17.73 5.40 10.37
N PHE A 221 -17.76 4.07 10.24
CA PHE A 221 -17.12 3.34 9.14
C PHE A 221 -17.68 3.78 7.79
N ALA A 222 -19.01 3.82 7.64
CA ALA A 222 -19.65 4.24 6.39
C ALA A 222 -19.29 5.70 6.03
N ARG A 223 -19.22 6.60 7.03
CA ARG A 223 -18.78 7.99 6.81
C ARG A 223 -17.30 8.07 6.41
N GLY A 224 -16.43 7.31 7.06
CA GLY A 224 -15.01 7.24 6.73
C GLY A 224 -14.77 6.70 5.32
N LEU A 225 -15.43 5.60 4.97
CA LEU A 225 -15.40 4.99 3.64
C LEU A 225 -15.88 5.97 2.56
N ALA A 226 -17.01 6.65 2.80
CA ALA A 226 -17.53 7.64 1.85
C ALA A 226 -16.53 8.80 1.61
N ARG A 227 -15.87 9.28 2.68
CA ARG A 227 -14.82 10.31 2.56
C ARG A 227 -13.61 9.81 1.78
N GLN A 228 -13.12 8.62 2.11
CA GLN A 228 -11.97 8.01 1.43
C GLN A 228 -12.26 7.82 -0.07
N HIS A 229 -13.46 7.33 -0.43
CA HIS A 229 -13.86 7.14 -1.82
C HIS A 229 -14.01 8.47 -2.58
N GLU A 230 -14.54 9.51 -1.93
CA GLU A 230 -14.61 10.85 -2.53
C GLU A 230 -13.21 11.39 -2.81
N GLN A 231 -12.29 11.31 -1.83
CA GLN A 231 -10.90 11.69 -2.03
C GLN A 231 -10.27 10.92 -3.21
N ALA A 232 -10.42 9.60 -3.28
CA ALA A 232 -9.92 8.82 -4.41
C ALA A 232 -10.50 9.28 -5.76
N ARG A 233 -11.80 9.60 -5.83
CA ARG A 233 -12.45 10.08 -7.06
C ARG A 233 -11.95 11.45 -7.50
N GLN A 234 -11.72 12.34 -6.54
CA GLN A 234 -11.19 13.68 -6.80
C GLN A 234 -9.71 13.62 -7.23
N LEU A 235 -8.89 12.81 -6.56
CA LEU A 235 -7.51 12.55 -6.96
C LEU A 235 -7.45 11.95 -8.38
N ARG A 236 -8.30 10.96 -8.68
CA ARG A 236 -8.43 10.39 -10.03
C ARG A 236 -8.77 11.48 -11.07
N ALA A 237 -9.75 12.34 -10.78
CA ALA A 237 -10.16 13.41 -11.68
C ALA A 237 -9.02 14.42 -11.94
N TRP A 238 -8.28 14.80 -10.90
CA TRP A 238 -7.12 15.67 -11.03
C TRP A 238 -5.99 15.00 -11.83
N LEU A 239 -5.70 13.71 -11.58
CA LEU A 239 -4.70 12.94 -12.31
C LEU A 239 -5.03 12.79 -13.81
N GLN A 240 -6.30 12.71 -14.16
CA GLN A 240 -6.75 12.66 -15.56
C GLN A 240 -6.49 13.97 -16.32
N GLN A 241 -6.33 15.09 -15.62
CA GLN A 241 -5.99 16.38 -16.23
C GLN A 241 -4.47 16.56 -16.44
N GLN A 242 -3.64 15.75 -15.77
CA GLN A 242 -2.18 15.83 -15.89
C GLN A 242 -1.71 15.19 -17.19
N THR A 243 -0.84 15.84 -17.95
CA THR A 243 -0.29 15.31 -19.21
C THR A 243 1.17 14.89 -19.12
N GLY A 244 1.91 15.42 -18.14
CA GLY A 244 3.32 15.11 -17.92
C GLY A 244 3.58 13.83 -17.11
N PRO A 245 4.85 13.45 -16.95
CA PRO A 245 5.30 12.47 -15.98
C PRO A 245 4.80 12.81 -14.57
N THR A 246 4.10 11.89 -13.92
CA THR A 246 3.59 12.08 -12.55
C THR A 246 3.92 10.88 -11.68
N VAL A 247 4.43 11.13 -10.48
CA VAL A 247 4.55 10.14 -9.40
C VAL A 247 3.68 10.58 -8.23
N ILE A 248 2.88 9.67 -7.69
CA ILE A 248 2.07 9.88 -6.49
C ILE A 248 2.64 8.97 -5.41
N ALA A 249 2.96 9.55 -4.27
CA ALA A 249 3.49 8.88 -3.11
C ALA A 249 2.56 9.13 -1.92
N GLY A 250 2.24 8.09 -1.14
CA GLY A 250 1.34 8.32 -0.03
C GLY A 250 0.86 7.09 0.71
N ASP A 251 0.18 7.34 1.82
CA ASP A 251 -0.67 6.38 2.53
C ASP A 251 -2.11 6.55 2.04
N PHE A 252 -2.63 5.50 1.41
CA PHE A 252 -3.97 5.51 0.83
C PHE A 252 -5.01 4.91 1.78
N ASN A 253 -4.59 4.39 2.94
CA ASN A 253 -5.44 3.69 3.91
C ASN A 253 -6.31 2.59 3.26
N ALA A 254 -5.82 1.99 2.18
CA ALA A 254 -6.56 1.09 1.33
C ALA A 254 -5.65 -0.01 0.77
N SER A 255 -6.05 -1.26 0.89
CA SER A 255 -5.36 -2.40 0.28
C SER A 255 -5.64 -2.52 -1.22
N PRO A 256 -4.90 -3.35 -1.95
CA PRO A 256 -5.09 -3.57 -3.40
C PRO A 256 -6.47 -4.13 -3.78
N THR A 257 -7.26 -4.58 -2.80
CA THR A 257 -8.62 -5.08 -3.03
C THR A 257 -9.72 -4.09 -2.66
N ASN A 258 -9.36 -2.96 -2.05
CA ASN A 258 -10.29 -1.90 -1.67
C ASN A 258 -10.73 -1.06 -2.87
N GLU A 259 -11.95 -0.52 -2.81
CA GLU A 259 -12.52 0.27 -3.90
C GLU A 259 -11.72 1.58 -4.13
N THR A 260 -11.25 2.21 -3.06
CA THR A 260 -10.32 3.36 -3.09
C THR A 260 -9.11 3.10 -3.99
N TYR A 261 -8.43 1.94 -3.83
CA TYR A 261 -7.29 1.57 -4.67
C TYR A 261 -7.70 1.42 -6.14
N LEU A 262 -8.83 0.76 -6.40
CA LEU A 262 -9.34 0.55 -7.76
C LEU A 262 -9.67 1.88 -8.46
N ILE A 263 -10.26 2.85 -7.75
CA ILE A 263 -10.55 4.19 -8.29
C ILE A 263 -9.26 4.91 -8.72
N VAL A 264 -8.21 4.89 -7.88
CA VAL A 264 -6.93 5.51 -8.21
C VAL A 264 -6.28 4.83 -9.43
N ARG A 265 -6.39 3.50 -9.51
CA ARG A 265 -5.88 2.68 -10.62
C ARG A 265 -6.51 2.98 -11.97
N GLU A 266 -7.65 3.66 -12.03
CA GLU A 266 -8.25 4.12 -13.29
C GLU A 266 -7.48 5.28 -13.94
N ALA A 267 -6.67 6.03 -13.17
CA ALA A 267 -5.90 7.17 -13.67
C ALA A 267 -4.37 6.98 -13.59
N ALA A 268 -3.88 6.04 -12.78
CA ALA A 268 -2.45 5.77 -12.58
C ALA A 268 -2.14 4.27 -12.41
N GLN A 269 -0.87 3.91 -12.60
CA GLN A 269 -0.35 2.55 -12.43
C GLN A 269 0.30 2.38 -11.05
N ASP A 270 0.12 1.23 -10.39
CA ASP A 270 0.80 0.89 -9.14
C ASP A 270 2.24 0.47 -9.44
N ALA A 271 3.21 1.15 -8.83
CA ALA A 271 4.62 0.88 -9.06
C ALA A 271 5.10 -0.47 -8.49
N TRP A 272 4.34 -1.07 -7.57
CA TRP A 272 4.61 -2.40 -7.04
C TRP A 272 4.07 -3.53 -7.95
N GLN A 273 3.16 -3.22 -8.89
CA GLN A 273 2.52 -4.24 -9.71
C GLN A 273 3.55 -5.08 -10.48
N GLY A 274 3.43 -6.41 -10.34
CA GLY A 274 4.31 -7.35 -11.04
C GLY A 274 5.66 -7.56 -10.35
N LYS A 275 5.91 -6.94 -9.20
CA LYS A 275 7.04 -7.29 -8.34
C LYS A 275 6.75 -8.57 -7.55
N LEU A 276 7.81 -9.25 -7.12
CA LEU A 276 7.69 -10.36 -6.19
C LEU A 276 7.43 -9.83 -4.77
N GLY A 277 6.51 -10.50 -4.07
CA GLY A 277 6.14 -10.15 -2.70
C GLY A 277 4.95 -9.20 -2.62
N ALA A 278 4.35 -9.11 -1.43
CA ALA A 278 3.09 -8.41 -1.22
C ALA A 278 3.26 -6.90 -0.91
N GLY A 279 4.49 -6.44 -0.66
CA GLY A 279 4.80 -5.04 -0.35
C GLY A 279 4.13 -4.53 0.92
N PHE A 280 3.99 -5.38 1.94
CA PHE A 280 3.32 -4.99 3.19
C PHE A 280 4.09 -3.87 3.90
N THR A 281 3.37 -2.84 4.33
CA THR A 281 3.90 -1.65 5.00
C THR A 281 3.28 -1.44 6.39
N PHE A 282 2.21 -2.16 6.72
CA PHE A 282 1.50 -2.03 7.99
C PHE A 282 1.14 -3.41 8.59
N PRO A 283 1.24 -3.60 9.92
CA PRO A 283 1.74 -2.65 10.90
C PRO A 283 3.27 -2.73 11.10
N GLY A 284 3.89 -1.57 11.32
CA GLY A 284 5.30 -1.37 11.69
C GLY A 284 5.57 -1.33 13.20
N ARG A 285 4.51 -1.44 14.01
CA ARG A 285 4.53 -1.62 15.46
C ARG A 285 3.56 -2.75 15.85
N PRO A 286 3.75 -3.43 16.99
CA PRO A 286 2.84 -4.50 17.40
C PRO A 286 1.39 -4.02 17.54
N VAL A 287 0.48 -4.64 16.78
CA VAL A 287 -0.98 -4.48 16.91
C VAL A 287 -1.57 -5.79 17.43
N ARG A 288 -1.91 -5.82 18.71
CA ARG A 288 -2.38 -7.03 19.44
C ARG A 288 -1.39 -8.20 19.34
N PHE A 289 -1.67 -9.18 18.47
CA PHE A 289 -0.88 -10.40 18.28
C PHE A 289 -0.10 -10.40 16.95
N VAL A 290 -0.13 -9.28 16.22
CA VAL A 290 0.56 -9.12 14.93
C VAL A 290 1.71 -8.14 15.14
N ASP A 291 2.94 -8.63 14.99
CA ASP A 291 4.20 -7.91 15.18
C ASP A 291 5.02 -7.80 13.88
N PHE A 292 4.42 -8.14 12.74
CA PHE A 292 5.01 -8.04 11.41
C PHE A 292 4.00 -7.43 10.42
N PRO A 293 4.46 -6.80 9.33
CA PRO A 293 3.57 -6.16 8.37
C PRO A 293 2.79 -7.21 7.56
N VAL A 294 1.48 -6.99 7.42
CA VAL A 294 0.55 -7.92 6.75
C VAL A 294 -0.45 -7.22 5.81
N ILE A 295 -0.42 -5.89 5.75
CA ILE A 295 -1.27 -5.06 4.90
C ILE A 295 -0.37 -4.09 4.12
N ARG A 296 -0.70 -3.86 2.85
CA ARG A 296 -0.09 -2.82 2.02
C ARG A 296 -1.09 -1.67 1.90
N ILE A 297 -0.75 -0.51 2.46
CA ILE A 297 -1.59 0.71 2.40
C ILE A 297 -0.82 1.94 1.93
N ASP A 298 0.51 1.87 1.91
CA ASP A 298 1.37 2.89 1.34
C ASP A 298 1.76 2.51 -0.09
N TYR A 299 1.78 3.49 -0.99
CA TYR A 299 1.99 3.26 -2.41
C TYR A 299 2.88 4.30 -3.05
N PHE A 300 3.52 3.86 -4.13
CA PHE A 300 3.80 4.74 -5.25
C PHE A 300 2.87 4.40 -6.42
N PHE A 301 2.15 5.38 -6.94
CA PHE A 301 1.50 5.32 -8.25
C PHE A 301 2.23 6.20 -9.26
N TYR A 302 2.09 5.91 -10.54
CA TYR A 302 2.71 6.70 -11.59
C TYR A 302 1.86 6.79 -12.86
N ARG A 303 2.03 7.87 -13.64
CA ARG A 303 1.42 8.03 -14.97
C ARG A 303 2.32 8.86 -15.90
N GLY A 304 2.06 8.76 -17.20
CA GLY A 304 2.79 9.51 -18.21
C GLY A 304 4.13 8.84 -18.54
N ALA A 305 5.06 9.64 -19.04
CA ALA A 305 6.34 9.20 -19.57
C ALA A 305 7.38 8.95 -18.44
N ILE A 306 7.03 8.06 -17.50
CA ILE A 306 7.84 7.68 -16.35
C ILE A 306 7.50 6.25 -15.93
N ALA A 307 8.50 5.52 -15.45
CA ALA A 307 8.33 4.14 -15.01
C ALA A 307 9.18 3.83 -13.76
N PRO A 308 8.72 2.93 -12.88
CA PRO A 308 9.49 2.50 -11.73
C PRO A 308 10.67 1.63 -12.17
N ARG A 309 11.86 1.98 -11.72
CA ARG A 309 13.07 1.17 -11.82
C ARG A 309 13.17 0.20 -10.65
N GLN A 310 13.03 0.71 -9.44
CA GLN A 310 13.08 -0.06 -8.19
C GLN A 310 12.08 0.51 -7.21
N ILE A 311 11.40 -0.35 -6.45
CA ILE A 311 10.57 0.04 -5.31
C ILE A 311 10.92 -0.92 -4.18
N GLU A 312 11.11 -0.38 -2.98
CA GLU A 312 11.54 -1.12 -1.80
C GLU A 312 10.74 -0.66 -0.58
N VAL A 313 10.34 -1.62 0.25
CA VAL A 313 9.86 -1.36 1.62
C VAL A 313 11.07 -1.47 2.54
N LEU A 314 11.36 -0.43 3.30
CA LEU A 314 12.48 -0.46 4.25
C LEU A 314 12.14 -1.37 5.44
N PRO A 315 13.13 -2.10 5.99
CA PRO A 315 12.89 -3.07 7.06
C PRO A 315 12.75 -2.45 8.46
N ASP A 316 13.03 -1.16 8.60
CA ASP A 316 12.93 -0.40 9.85
C ASP A 316 11.80 0.61 9.73
N SER A 317 10.86 0.60 10.67
CA SER A 317 9.72 1.51 10.71
C SER A 317 10.08 2.87 11.29
N ALA A 318 11.31 3.10 11.78
CA ALA A 318 11.75 4.38 12.37
C ALA A 318 10.76 4.97 13.39
N GLY A 319 10.16 4.10 14.19
CA GLY A 319 9.20 4.51 15.19
C GLY A 319 7.80 4.84 14.65
N SER A 320 7.44 4.57 13.40
CA SER A 320 6.04 4.61 12.95
C SER A 320 5.39 3.23 13.04
N ASP A 321 4.07 3.17 12.97
CA ASP A 321 3.31 1.96 12.65
C ASP A 321 3.22 1.70 11.14
N HIS A 322 3.95 2.46 10.32
CA HIS A 322 4.17 2.21 8.90
C HIS A 322 5.66 1.96 8.60
N PHE A 323 5.93 1.13 7.60
CA PHE A 323 7.28 1.00 7.03
C PHE A 323 7.44 1.98 5.85
N PRO A 324 8.56 2.71 5.75
CA PRO A 324 8.83 3.60 4.62
C PRO A 324 8.95 2.86 3.29
N LEU A 325 8.58 3.55 2.22
CA LEU A 325 8.83 3.14 0.84
C LEU A 325 9.91 4.02 0.21
N VAL A 326 10.80 3.40 -0.56
CA VAL A 326 11.75 4.10 -1.43
C VAL A 326 11.50 3.66 -2.86
N GLY A 327 11.33 4.64 -3.75
CA GLY A 327 11.12 4.39 -5.16
C GLY A 327 12.12 5.12 -6.04
N GLU A 328 12.68 4.41 -7.01
CA GLU A 328 13.47 4.97 -8.09
C GLU A 328 12.61 4.98 -9.35
N PHE A 329 12.47 6.15 -9.97
CA PHE A 329 11.67 6.35 -11.17
C PHE A 329 12.53 6.89 -12.30
N VAL A 330 12.30 6.41 -13.51
CA VAL A 330 13.03 6.86 -14.68
C VAL A 330 12.03 7.38 -15.69
N ILE A 331 12.29 8.59 -16.19
CA ILE A 331 11.53 9.18 -17.29
C ILE A 331 11.75 8.32 -18.53
N THR A 332 10.66 7.90 -19.16
CA THR A 332 10.66 7.06 -20.36
C THR A 332 10.37 7.94 -21.57
N GLU A 333 11.16 7.81 -22.64
CA GLU A 333 10.95 8.58 -23.89
C GLU A 333 9.57 8.38 -24.53
#